data_AF-A0A399EQS8-F1
#
_entry.id   AF-A0A399EQS8-F1
#
_cell.length_a   1.000
_cell.length_b   1.000
_cell.length_c   1.000
_cell.angle_alpha   90.00
_cell.angle_beta   90.00
_cell.angle_gamma   90.00
#
_symmetry.space_group_name_H-M   'P 1'
#
loop_
_entity.id
_entity.type
_entity.pdbx_description
1 polymer ?
#
loop_
_entity_poly.entity_id
_entity_poly.type
_entity_poly.pdbx_seq_one_letter_code
_entity_poly.pdbx_strand_id
1 'polypeptide(L)'
;MEFKVTLSTEEIVRGLKHYRRIAKQDVLRAPETPNPDVFRVHAEARREVYARLAETAETDGPEAVVATALELYQNLPFVTGTSEDAYPEVKGQENALENFFLMIGLDPKVRREARKARKPVE
;
A
#
# COMPACT_ATOMS: atom_id res chain seq x y z
N MET A 1 5.91 7.15 17.72
CA MET A 1 7.09 6.58 17.02
C MET A 1 7.63 7.68 16.14
N GLU A 2 8.90 8.02 16.24
CA GLU A 2 9.51 9.06 15.41
C GLU A 2 10.03 8.42 14.11
N PHE A 3 9.60 8.93 12.96
CA PHE A 3 10.07 8.51 11.64
C PHE A 3 10.51 9.74 10.86
N LYS A 4 11.60 9.62 10.09
CA LYS A 4 12.13 10.71 9.28
C LYS A 4 11.78 10.47 7.81
N VAL A 5 11.03 11.39 7.21
CA VAL A 5 10.75 11.40 5.77
C VAL A 5 11.68 12.40 5.12
N THR A 6 12.45 11.95 4.13
CA THR A 6 13.40 12.80 3.40
C THR A 6 12.87 13.31 2.06
N LEU A 7 11.79 12.71 1.56
CA LEU A 7 11.13 13.14 0.32
C LEU A 7 10.20 14.33 0.57
N SER A 8 10.19 15.25 -0.38
CA SER A 8 9.21 16.34 -0.43
C SER A 8 7.81 15.82 -0.76
N THR A 9 6.79 16.63 -0.48
CA THR A 9 5.40 16.37 -0.90
C THR A 9 5.31 16.07 -2.39
N GLU A 10 5.99 16.87 -3.23
CA GLU A 10 5.94 16.70 -4.68
C GLU A 10 6.53 15.37 -5.14
N GLU A 11 7.66 14.94 -4.57
CA GLU A 11 8.28 13.64 -4.87
C GLU A 11 7.38 12.48 -4.47
N ILE A 12 6.77 12.55 -3.27
CA ILE A 12 5.84 11.53 -2.78
C ILE A 12 4.63 11.43 -3.71
N VAL A 13 4.00 12.55 -4.03
CA VAL A 13 2.82 12.61 -4.90
C VAL A 13 3.14 12.10 -6.30
N ARG A 14 4.30 12.45 -6.85
CA ARG A 14 4.76 11.97 -8.16
C ARG A 14 4.94 10.45 -8.16
N GLY A 15 5.57 9.89 -7.13
CA GLY A 15 5.75 8.45 -6.94
C GLY A 15 4.41 7.71 -6.80
N LEU A 16 3.50 8.21 -5.97
CA LEU A 16 2.17 7.65 -5.78
C LEU A 16 1.32 7.68 -7.06
N LYS A 17 1.36 8.79 -7.82
CA LYS A 17 0.71 8.88 -9.14
C LYS A 17 1.29 7.87 -10.14
N HIS A 18 2.61 7.62 -10.08
CA HIS A 18 3.26 6.60 -10.90
C HIS A 18 2.77 5.19 -10.53
N TYR A 19 2.80 4.82 -9.24
CA TYR A 19 2.30 3.53 -8.78
C TYR A 19 0.80 3.32 -9.05
N ARG A 20 -0.02 4.36 -8.89
CA ARG A 20 -1.44 4.34 -9.25
C ARG A 20 -1.67 4.06 -10.74
N ARG A 21 -0.78 4.56 -11.61
CA ARG A 21 -0.84 4.28 -13.05
C ARG A 21 -0.48 2.83 -13.36
N ILE A 22 0.53 2.27 -12.71
CA ILE A 22 0.88 0.85 -12.84
C ILE A 22 -0.30 -0.02 -12.40
N ALA A 23 -0.87 0.24 -11.22
CA ALA A 23 -2.03 -0.50 -10.73
C ALA A 23 -3.23 -0.40 -11.69
N LYS A 24 -3.46 0.76 -12.32
CA LYS A 24 -4.47 0.89 -13.38
C LYS A 24 -4.17 0.01 -14.60
N GLN A 25 -2.91 -0.10 -15.01
CA GLN A 25 -2.51 -1.00 -16.10
C GLN A 25 -2.75 -2.46 -15.72
N ASP A 26 -2.45 -2.83 -14.48
CA ASP A 26 -2.70 -4.18 -13.96
C ASP A 26 -4.21 -4.53 -14.00
N VAL A 27 -5.10 -3.59 -13.63
CA VAL A 27 -6.56 -3.76 -13.78
C VAL A 27 -6.95 -4.04 -15.24
N LEU A 28 -6.41 -3.26 -16.18
CA LEU A 28 -6.74 -3.42 -17.61
C LEU A 28 -6.24 -4.75 -18.19
N ARG A 29 -5.17 -5.31 -17.62
CA ARG A 29 -4.57 -6.58 -18.06
C ARG A 29 -5.10 -7.78 -17.29
N ALA A 30 -5.95 -7.59 -16.28
CA ALA A 30 -6.51 -8.67 -15.48
C ALA A 30 -7.19 -9.78 -16.33
N PRO A 31 -7.90 -9.50 -17.44
CA PRO A 31 -8.46 -10.55 -18.30
C PRO A 31 -7.44 -11.50 -18.93
N GLU A 32 -6.16 -11.12 -18.97
CA GLU A 32 -5.06 -11.92 -19.53
C GLU A 32 -4.43 -12.87 -18.50
N THR A 33 -4.90 -12.87 -17.24
CA THR A 33 -4.29 -13.64 -16.14
C THR A 33 -5.06 -14.95 -15.86
N PRO A 34 -4.44 -15.93 -15.18
CA PRO A 34 -5.11 -17.19 -14.84
C PRO A 34 -6.33 -17.06 -13.90
N ASN A 35 -6.43 -15.96 -13.14
CA ASN A 35 -7.56 -15.69 -12.25
C ASN A 35 -7.98 -14.21 -12.34
N PRO A 36 -8.70 -13.80 -13.41
CA PRO A 36 -8.93 -12.40 -13.72
C PRO A 36 -9.52 -11.57 -12.56
N ASP A 37 -10.48 -12.12 -11.82
CA ASP A 37 -11.10 -11.41 -10.72
C ASP A 37 -10.15 -11.17 -9.54
N VAL A 38 -9.35 -12.16 -9.17
CA VAL A 38 -8.34 -12.03 -8.10
C VAL A 38 -7.32 -10.95 -8.46
N PHE A 39 -6.81 -10.97 -9.70
CA PHE A 39 -5.85 -9.96 -10.16
C PHE A 39 -6.46 -8.57 -10.24
N ARG A 40 -7.70 -8.46 -10.73
CA ARG A 40 -8.43 -7.19 -10.80
C ARG A 40 -8.62 -6.59 -9.41
N VAL A 41 -9.17 -7.36 -8.47
CA VAL A 41 -9.43 -6.90 -7.08
C VAL A 41 -8.13 -6.49 -6.39
N HIS A 42 -7.05 -7.27 -6.55
CA HIS A 42 -5.74 -6.92 -5.99
C HIS A 42 -5.20 -5.59 -6.57
N ALA A 43 -5.32 -5.38 -7.89
CA ALA A 43 -4.87 -4.16 -8.54
C ALA A 43 -5.75 -2.93 -8.19
N GLU A 44 -7.06 -3.10 -8.08
CA GLU A 44 -8.00 -2.08 -7.61
C GLU A 44 -7.66 -1.63 -6.19
N ALA A 45 -7.48 -2.58 -5.27
CA ALA A 45 -7.05 -2.32 -3.90
C ALA A 45 -5.76 -1.50 -3.81
N ARG A 46 -4.74 -1.87 -4.61
CA ARG A 46 -3.50 -1.08 -4.70
C ARG A 46 -3.77 0.35 -5.15
N ARG A 47 -4.58 0.50 -6.20
CA ARG A 47 -4.89 1.78 -6.81
C ARG A 47 -5.62 2.72 -5.85
N GLU A 48 -6.51 2.21 -5.01
CA GLU A 48 -7.23 2.95 -3.98
C GLU A 48 -6.30 3.44 -2.88
N VAL A 49 -5.43 2.58 -2.36
CA VAL A 49 -4.42 2.97 -1.36
C VAL A 49 -3.54 4.10 -1.90
N TYR A 50 -3.00 3.96 -3.13
CA TYR A 50 -2.17 5.02 -3.70
C TYR A 50 -2.93 6.33 -3.93
N ALA A 51 -4.23 6.28 -4.24
CA ALA A 51 -5.06 7.47 -4.37
C ALA A 51 -5.22 8.18 -3.01
N ARG A 52 -5.57 7.43 -1.97
CA ARG A 52 -5.71 7.96 -0.60
C ARG A 52 -4.41 8.58 -0.10
N LEU A 53 -3.28 7.88 -0.24
CA LEU A 53 -1.99 8.41 0.20
C LEU A 53 -1.59 9.67 -0.59
N ALA A 54 -1.92 9.75 -1.88
CA ALA A 54 -1.61 10.94 -2.68
C ALA A 54 -2.42 12.15 -2.20
N GLU A 55 -3.70 11.95 -1.92
CA GLU A 55 -4.58 12.98 -1.37
C GLU A 55 -4.11 13.46 0.01
N THR A 56 -3.74 12.53 0.91
CA THR A 56 -3.18 12.88 2.22
C THR A 56 -1.86 13.64 2.07
N ALA A 57 -0.97 13.23 1.16
CA ALA A 57 0.29 13.93 0.93
C ALA A 57 0.05 15.36 0.39
N GLU A 58 -0.87 15.52 -0.55
CA GLU A 58 -1.24 16.82 -1.14
C GLU A 58 -1.88 17.77 -0.11
N THR A 59 -2.67 17.23 0.83
CA THR A 59 -3.45 18.04 1.79
C THR A 59 -2.70 18.29 3.09
N ASP A 60 -2.10 17.24 3.66
CA ASP A 60 -1.58 17.22 5.03
C ASP A 60 -0.04 17.08 5.09
N GLY A 61 0.60 16.82 3.94
CA GLY A 61 2.05 16.78 3.83
C GLY A 61 2.72 15.44 4.15
N PRO A 62 4.08 15.41 4.14
CA PRO A 62 4.86 14.17 4.15
C PRO A 62 4.74 13.35 5.43
N GLU A 63 4.69 14.00 6.59
CA GLU A 63 4.59 13.29 7.88
C GLU A 63 3.22 12.63 8.05
N ALA A 64 2.16 13.34 7.66
CA ALA A 64 0.78 12.88 7.75
C ALA A 64 0.50 11.67 6.86
N VAL A 65 1.02 11.66 5.63
CA VAL A 65 0.86 10.50 4.73
C VAL A 65 1.57 9.25 5.27
N VAL A 66 2.72 9.40 5.95
CA VAL A 66 3.42 8.27 6.57
C VAL A 66 2.69 7.76 7.80
N ALA A 67 2.19 8.66 8.66
CA ALA A 67 1.33 8.29 9.78
C ALA A 67 0.09 7.51 9.29
N THR A 68 -0.58 8.03 8.26
CA THR A 68 -1.75 7.39 7.64
C THR A 68 -1.42 6.02 7.06
N ALA A 69 -0.30 5.89 6.34
CA ALA A 69 0.13 4.60 5.79
C ALA A 69 0.42 3.57 6.89
N LEU A 70 1.06 3.98 7.99
CA LEU A 70 1.34 3.11 9.14
C LEU A 70 0.06 2.68 9.85
N GLU A 71 -0.88 3.59 10.05
CA GLU A 71 -2.19 3.29 10.65
C GLU A 71 -2.97 2.29 9.79
N LEU A 72 -3.08 2.55 8.48
CA LEU A 72 -3.70 1.63 7.53
C LEU A 72 -3.08 0.25 7.61
N TYR A 73 -1.74 0.19 7.60
CA TYR A 73 -1.00 -1.06 7.62
C TYR A 73 -1.22 -1.86 8.91
N GLN A 74 -1.24 -1.20 10.07
CA GLN A 74 -1.49 -1.85 11.36
C GLN A 74 -2.91 -2.40 11.47
N ASN A 75 -3.87 -1.75 10.83
CA ASN A 75 -5.28 -2.16 10.81
C ASN A 75 -5.58 -3.25 9.77
N LEU A 76 -4.63 -3.60 8.88
CA LEU A 76 -4.82 -4.70 7.94
C LEU A 76 -4.75 -6.06 8.63
N PRO A 77 -5.70 -6.98 8.34
CA PRO A 77 -5.59 -8.37 8.77
C PRO A 77 -4.28 -9.00 8.28
N PHE A 78 -3.67 -9.84 9.12
CA PHE A 78 -2.44 -10.56 8.79
C PHE A 78 -2.80 -11.83 8.01
N VAL A 79 -2.61 -11.77 6.69
CA VAL A 79 -2.97 -12.83 5.73
C VAL A 79 -1.76 -13.60 5.19
N THR A 80 -0.56 -13.36 5.73
CA THR A 80 0.66 -14.09 5.31
C THR A 80 0.49 -15.59 5.59
N GLY A 81 0.78 -16.43 4.58
CA GLY A 81 0.65 -17.89 4.67
C GLY A 81 -0.68 -18.45 4.15
N THR A 82 -1.62 -17.59 3.77
CA THR A 82 -2.86 -17.99 3.06
C THR A 82 -2.58 -18.28 1.58
N SER A 83 -3.46 -19.04 0.91
CA SER A 83 -3.32 -19.36 -0.54
C SER A 83 -3.27 -18.09 -1.38
N GLU A 84 -2.61 -18.10 -2.53
CA GLU A 84 -2.35 -16.92 -3.36
C GLU A 84 -3.63 -16.13 -3.71
N ASP A 85 -4.70 -16.85 -4.03
CA ASP A 85 -6.02 -16.35 -4.39
C ASP A 85 -6.89 -15.90 -3.20
N ALA A 86 -6.51 -16.23 -1.96
CA ALA A 86 -7.22 -15.80 -0.77
C ALA A 86 -6.93 -14.32 -0.45
N TYR A 87 -7.97 -13.61 -0.02
CA TYR A 87 -7.91 -12.21 0.42
C TYR A 87 -7.21 -11.25 -0.56
N PRO A 88 -7.55 -11.25 -1.86
CA PRO A 88 -6.85 -10.47 -2.89
C PRO A 88 -6.85 -8.97 -2.59
N GLU A 89 -7.93 -8.46 -2.00
CA GLU A 89 -8.06 -7.07 -1.58
C GLU A 89 -7.04 -6.71 -0.48
N VAL A 90 -7.02 -7.48 0.63
CA VAL A 90 -6.10 -7.25 1.75
C VAL A 90 -4.64 -7.34 1.30
N LYS A 91 -4.32 -8.32 0.44
CA LYS A 91 -2.98 -8.47 -0.13
C LYS A 91 -2.61 -7.31 -1.06
N GLY A 92 -3.57 -6.79 -1.83
CA GLY A 92 -3.38 -5.60 -2.65
C GLY A 92 -3.09 -4.36 -1.80
N GLN A 93 -3.86 -4.16 -0.72
CA GLN A 93 -3.63 -3.05 0.21
C GLN A 93 -2.27 -3.17 0.91
N GLU A 94 -1.92 -4.37 1.39
CA GLU A 94 -0.62 -4.67 1.98
C GLU A 94 0.52 -4.38 1.00
N ASN A 95 0.40 -4.85 -0.25
CA ASN A 95 1.40 -4.62 -1.29
C ASN A 95 1.59 -3.14 -1.60
N ALA A 96 0.51 -2.36 -1.67
CA ALA A 96 0.61 -0.92 -1.90
C ALA A 96 1.33 -0.19 -0.77
N LEU A 97 1.03 -0.53 0.48
CA LEU A 97 1.66 0.06 1.66
C LEU A 97 3.14 -0.33 1.75
N GLU A 98 3.49 -1.59 1.52
CA GLU A 98 4.89 -2.05 1.49
C GLU A 98 5.70 -1.32 0.40
N ASN A 99 5.14 -1.18 -0.81
CA ASN A 99 5.77 -0.43 -1.89
C ASN A 99 5.94 1.06 -1.53
N PHE A 100 4.96 1.65 -0.85
CA PHE A 100 5.06 3.03 -0.36
C PHE A 100 6.18 3.17 0.69
N PHE A 101 6.28 2.26 1.65
CA PHE A 101 7.34 2.27 2.66
C PHE A 101 8.73 2.15 2.04
N LEU A 102 8.88 1.32 1.00
CA LEU A 102 10.12 1.23 0.23
C LEU A 102 10.44 2.55 -0.49
N MET A 103 9.45 3.16 -1.14
CA MET A 103 9.60 4.41 -1.87
C MET A 103 10.12 5.55 -0.98
N ILE A 104 9.58 5.68 0.25
CA ILE A 104 10.00 6.74 1.19
C ILE A 104 11.24 6.38 2.01
N GLY A 105 11.80 5.16 1.85
CA GLY A 105 12.93 4.69 2.64
C GLY A 105 12.61 4.53 4.13
N LEU A 106 11.41 4.05 4.49
CA LEU A 106 11.01 3.87 5.88
C LEU A 106 11.97 2.93 6.62
N ASP A 107 12.35 3.28 7.85
CA ASP A 107 13.20 2.45 8.69
C ASP A 107 12.63 1.02 8.80
N PRO A 108 13.42 -0.02 8.44
CA PRO A 108 13.01 -1.41 8.54
C PRO A 108 12.51 -1.82 9.93
N LYS A 109 13.01 -1.21 11.01
CA LYS A 109 12.55 -1.45 12.38
C LYS A 109 11.12 -0.93 12.58
N VAL A 110 10.83 0.29 12.17
CA VAL A 110 9.47 0.87 12.28
C VAL A 110 8.47 0.01 11.50
N ARG A 111 8.83 -0.35 10.26
CA ARG A 111 8.01 -1.23 9.43
C ARG A 111 7.75 -2.59 10.08
N ARG A 112 8.78 -3.22 10.66
CA ARG A 112 8.65 -4.52 11.34
C ARG A 112 7.75 -4.44 12.57
N GLU A 113 7.87 -3.39 13.38
CA GLU A 113 7.02 -3.23 14.56
C GLU A 113 5.56 -2.98 14.16
N ALA A 114 5.30 -2.17 13.11
CA ALA A 114 3.96 -2.02 12.56
C ALA A 114 3.38 -3.36 12.05
N ARG A 115 4.19 -4.20 11.41
CA ARG A 115 3.76 -5.53 10.96
C ARG A 115 3.38 -6.46 12.11
N LYS A 116 4.16 -6.46 13.20
CA LYS A 116 3.90 -7.28 14.38
C LYS A 116 2.60 -6.92 15.12
N ALA A 117 2.13 -5.68 14.98
CA ALA A 117 0.90 -5.22 15.62
C ALA A 117 -0.37 -5.77 14.95
N ARG A 118 -0.26 -6.33 13.75
CA ARG A 118 -1.41 -6.83 12.97
C ARG A 118 -1.92 -8.14 13.54
N LYS A 119 -3.24 -8.30 13.54
CA LYS A 119 -3.92 -9.52 13.99
C LYS A 119 -4.16 -10.47 12.81
N PRO A 120 -4.01 -11.80 12.97
CA PRO A 120 -4.37 -12.76 11.94
C PRO A 120 -5.86 -12.67 11.59
N VAL A 121 -6.22 -13.11 10.39
CA VAL A 121 -7.63 -13.35 10.04
C VAL A 121 -8.15 -14.52 10.89
N GLU A 122 -9.35 -14.37 11.45
CA GLU A 122 -10.06 -15.43 12.20
C GLU A 122 -10.57 -16.55 11.28
#